data_AF-A0A2J6S2W9-F1
#
_entry.id   AF-A0A2J6S2W9-F1
#
_cell.length_a   1.000
_cell.length_b   1.000
_cell.length_c   1.000
_cell.angle_alpha   90.00
_cell.angle_beta   90.00
_cell.angle_gamma   90.00
#
_symmetry.space_group_name_H-M   'P 1'
#
loop_
_entity.id
_entity.type
_entity.pdbx_description
1 polymer ?
#
loop_
_entity_poly.entity_id
_entity_poly.type
_entity_poly.pdbx_seq_one_letter_code
_entity_poly.pdbx_strand_id
1 'polypeptide(L)'
;MKTVNAFAALAAATSVYAAPSSTEQLLPRASTLPAITVKGNAFFSGSSRFYIRGVDYQPGGSSQLVDPLADSTTCTRDIAEFTKLGLNTVRVYTVDNTANHDACMAALAAAGMYLVLDVNTPLYSLNRATPAPSYNSVYLQNIFATIDAFANYTNTLAFFSGNEVINDDSTTSAAPYVKAVTRDMRQYIGSRGYRQIPVGYSAADVDSNRLEMAEYMNCGTDDERSDFFAFNDYSWCDPSSFQISGWDQKVKNFTGYGIPIFLSEYGCNTNTRKFEEVAALYNTEMTGVYSGGLVYEYSEEGSKYGLVTINSDGTITEGADFAALKTALAGTADPTGDGGYNSTGGASGCPLHSANWNVTGDSLPAIPSAAAAMMKTGAGKGFGLTGLGSQNAGGASTGTATAGSGSVTATSTSKKSAAVGRQSPFDATPVLVAGVAIAFSFLGACLL
;
A
#
# COMPACT_ATOMS: atom_id res chain seq x y z
N MET A 1 1.69 19.24 -78.39
CA MET A 1 0.47 19.15 -77.56
C MET A 1 0.50 17.84 -76.81
N LYS A 2 0.12 17.87 -75.54
CA LYS A 2 0.48 16.94 -74.47
C LYS A 2 -0.13 15.55 -74.65
N THR A 3 0.70 14.52 -74.57
CA THR A 3 0.35 13.12 -74.34
C THR A 3 0.09 12.90 -72.86
N VAL A 4 -1.08 12.33 -72.49
CA VAL A 4 -1.33 11.83 -71.14
C VAL A 4 -1.87 10.40 -71.27
N ASN A 5 -1.04 9.44 -70.87
CA ASN A 5 -1.40 8.04 -70.69
C ASN A 5 -2.16 7.88 -69.37
N ALA A 6 -3.28 7.16 -69.41
CA ALA A 6 -4.05 6.78 -68.24
C ALA A 6 -3.35 5.61 -67.52
N PHE A 7 -2.94 5.82 -66.26
CA PHE A 7 -2.53 4.76 -65.35
C PHE A 7 -3.66 4.50 -64.34
N ALA A 8 -4.11 3.25 -64.29
CA ALA A 8 -5.01 2.74 -63.26
C ALA A 8 -4.28 2.67 -61.92
N ALA A 9 -4.83 3.33 -60.89
CA ALA A 9 -4.34 3.22 -59.52
C ALA A 9 -5.07 2.08 -58.80
N LEU A 10 -4.32 1.04 -58.47
CA LEU A 10 -4.76 -0.06 -57.60
C LEU A 10 -4.66 0.42 -56.15
N ALA A 11 -5.80 0.61 -55.46
CA ALA A 11 -5.83 0.94 -54.05
C ALA A 11 -5.56 -0.32 -53.22
N ALA A 12 -4.35 -0.43 -52.66
CA ALA A 12 -4.04 -1.43 -51.64
C ALA A 12 -4.50 -0.92 -50.28
N ALA A 13 -5.53 -1.57 -49.71
CA ALA A 13 -5.94 -1.37 -48.33
C ALA A 13 -4.90 -2.02 -47.41
N THR A 14 -4.03 -1.21 -46.80
CA THR A 14 -3.14 -1.66 -45.72
C THR A 14 -3.91 -1.63 -44.40
N SER A 15 -4.36 -2.81 -43.95
CA SER A 15 -4.82 -3.01 -42.58
C SER A 15 -3.63 -2.81 -41.63
N VAL A 16 -3.60 -1.68 -40.93
CA VAL A 16 -2.64 -1.43 -39.85
C VAL A 16 -3.04 -2.30 -38.66
N TYR A 17 -2.36 -3.45 -38.50
CA TYR A 17 -2.37 -4.17 -37.24
C TYR A 17 -1.57 -3.33 -36.24
N ALA A 18 -2.26 -2.65 -35.33
CA ALA A 18 -1.64 -2.09 -34.14
C ALA A 18 -1.11 -3.26 -33.29
N ALA A 19 0.19 -3.52 -33.35
CA ALA A 19 0.84 -4.41 -32.40
C ALA A 19 0.70 -3.79 -30.99
N PRO A 20 0.27 -4.56 -29.97
CA PRO A 20 0.30 -4.06 -28.60
C PRO A 20 1.76 -3.73 -28.23
N SER A 21 1.96 -2.54 -27.68
CA SER A 21 3.26 -2.10 -27.15
C SER A 21 3.77 -3.15 -26.17
N SER A 22 5.04 -3.51 -26.27
CA SER A 22 5.70 -4.43 -25.34
C SER A 22 5.67 -3.81 -23.94
N THR A 23 4.66 -4.16 -23.16
CA THR A 23 4.71 -4.00 -21.71
C THR A 23 5.87 -4.88 -21.28
N GLU A 24 6.97 -4.30 -20.79
CA GLU A 24 8.03 -5.08 -20.15
C GLU A 24 7.36 -5.89 -19.04
N GLN A 25 7.18 -7.18 -19.29
CA GLN A 25 6.66 -8.11 -18.31
C GLN A 25 7.83 -8.42 -17.36
N LEU A 26 8.14 -7.46 -16.51
CA LEU A 26 9.10 -7.63 -15.42
C LEU A 26 8.55 -8.74 -14.52
N LEU A 27 9.26 -9.88 -14.50
CA LEU A 27 8.86 -11.06 -13.75
C LEU A 27 8.77 -10.72 -12.24
N PRO A 28 7.83 -11.32 -11.48
CA PRO A 28 7.78 -11.15 -10.03
C PRO A 28 9.12 -11.56 -9.41
N ARG A 29 9.74 -10.65 -8.65
CA ARG A 29 10.91 -11.01 -7.84
C ARG A 29 10.43 -11.96 -6.75
N ALA A 30 10.94 -13.19 -6.76
CA ALA A 30 10.51 -14.25 -5.85
C ALA A 30 10.91 -13.91 -4.40
N SER A 31 9.99 -13.34 -3.63
CA SER A 31 10.05 -13.30 -2.17
C SER A 31 9.22 -14.45 -1.62
N THR A 32 9.73 -15.11 -0.58
CA THR A 32 9.06 -16.22 0.11
C THR A 32 7.90 -15.76 0.98
N LEU A 33 7.77 -14.45 1.23
CA LEU A 33 6.71 -13.89 2.05
C LEU A 33 5.41 -13.78 1.23
N PRO A 34 4.31 -14.42 1.67
CA PRO A 34 3.03 -14.31 0.98
C PRO A 34 2.54 -12.86 1.02
N ALA A 35 1.98 -12.38 -0.08
CA ALA A 35 1.37 -11.06 -0.10
C ALA A 35 0.18 -10.99 0.88
N ILE A 36 0.10 -9.90 1.63
CA ILE A 36 -1.07 -9.60 2.45
C ILE A 36 -2.24 -9.20 1.55
N THR A 37 -3.43 -9.66 1.91
CA THR A 37 -4.69 -9.40 1.19
C THR A 37 -5.73 -8.84 2.15
N VAL A 38 -6.71 -8.10 1.62
CA VAL A 38 -7.84 -7.59 2.39
C VAL A 38 -9.05 -8.51 2.20
N LYS A 39 -9.76 -8.82 3.29
CA LYS A 39 -11.07 -9.49 3.27
C LYS A 39 -11.96 -8.84 4.32
N GLY A 40 -13.14 -8.37 3.93
CA GLY A 40 -13.98 -7.58 4.82
C GLY A 40 -13.18 -6.40 5.41
N ASN A 41 -13.22 -6.25 6.73
CA ASN A 41 -12.45 -5.22 7.44
C ASN A 41 -11.09 -5.69 8.00
N ALA A 42 -10.44 -6.67 7.36
CA ALA A 42 -9.22 -7.26 7.92
C ALA A 42 -8.15 -7.63 6.88
N PHE A 43 -6.90 -7.67 7.34
CA PHE A 43 -5.74 -8.15 6.59
C PHE A 43 -5.51 -9.66 6.80
N PHE A 44 -5.06 -10.35 5.76
CA PHE A 44 -4.79 -11.78 5.79
C PHE A 44 -3.49 -12.14 5.08
N SER A 45 -2.71 -13.01 5.74
CA SER A 45 -1.63 -13.78 5.13
C SER A 45 -2.18 -15.15 4.74
N GLY A 46 -2.59 -15.30 3.47
CA GLY A 46 -3.32 -16.48 3.01
C GLY A 46 -4.69 -16.61 3.68
N SER A 47 -4.86 -17.60 4.56
CA SER A 47 -6.06 -17.80 5.38
C SER A 47 -5.93 -17.30 6.81
N SER A 48 -4.73 -16.95 7.25
CA SER A 48 -4.48 -16.51 8.62
C SER A 48 -4.69 -15.02 8.74
N ARG A 49 -5.36 -14.59 9.83
CA ARG A 49 -5.48 -13.18 10.16
C ARG A 49 -4.09 -12.58 10.33
N PHE A 50 -3.87 -11.40 9.74
CA PHE A 50 -2.63 -10.64 9.88
C PHE A 50 -2.91 -9.41 10.75
N TYR A 51 -2.19 -9.30 11.86
CA TYR A 51 -2.15 -8.12 12.71
C TYR A 51 -0.83 -7.40 12.49
N ILE A 52 -0.90 -6.11 12.23
CA ILE A 52 0.27 -5.25 12.09
C ILE A 52 0.88 -5.08 13.49
N ARG A 53 2.11 -5.54 13.65
CA ARG A 53 2.99 -5.26 14.79
C ARG A 53 4.20 -4.53 14.25
N GLY A 54 4.14 -3.20 14.23
CA GLY A 54 5.11 -2.43 13.49
C GLY A 54 5.72 -1.25 14.22
N VAL A 55 6.61 -0.59 13.50
CA VAL A 55 7.30 0.64 13.91
C VAL A 55 7.40 1.59 12.73
N ASP A 56 7.34 2.88 13.05
CA ASP A 56 7.61 3.96 12.12
C ASP A 56 9.12 4.15 11.96
N TYR A 57 9.59 4.04 10.72
CA TYR A 57 11.01 3.94 10.37
C TYR A 57 11.41 5.00 9.33
N GLN A 58 11.90 6.14 9.83
CA GLN A 58 12.48 7.20 8.99
C GLN A 58 13.64 7.89 9.72
N PRO A 59 14.81 7.24 9.86
CA PRO A 59 15.99 7.85 10.47
C PRO A 59 16.31 9.23 9.87
N GLY A 60 16.55 10.21 10.74
CA GLY A 60 16.73 11.62 10.38
C GLY A 60 15.44 12.44 10.31
N GLY A 61 14.27 11.79 10.31
CA GLY A 61 12.95 12.41 10.31
C GLY A 61 12.76 13.43 9.17
N SER A 62 11.91 14.44 9.41
CA SER A 62 11.70 15.53 8.45
C SER A 62 12.91 16.46 8.29
N SER A 63 13.87 16.40 9.23
CA SER A 63 15.03 17.28 9.28
C SER A 63 16.18 16.79 8.39
N GLN A 64 16.21 15.49 8.08
CA GLN A 64 17.18 14.86 7.17
C GLN A 64 16.44 13.86 6.30
N LEU A 65 15.99 14.32 5.12
CA LEU A 65 15.24 13.49 4.19
C LEU A 65 16.17 12.48 3.51
N VAL A 66 16.28 11.29 4.10
CA VAL A 66 17.05 10.15 3.58
C VAL A 66 16.10 8.99 3.35
N ASP A 67 16.31 8.23 2.27
CA ASP A 67 15.65 6.96 2.04
C ASP A 67 16.40 5.83 2.76
N PRO A 68 15.89 5.30 3.88
CA PRO A 68 16.58 4.23 4.61
C PRO A 68 16.54 2.88 3.87
N LEU A 69 15.62 2.71 2.90
CA LEU A 69 15.48 1.48 2.12
C LEU A 69 16.40 1.45 0.89
N ALA A 70 17.04 2.57 0.55
CA ALA A 70 18.04 2.64 -0.52
C ALA A 70 19.47 2.31 -0.06
N ASP A 71 19.71 2.29 1.26
CA ASP A 71 21.02 1.95 1.84
C ASP A 71 20.97 0.60 2.59
N SER A 72 21.55 -0.42 1.95
CA SER A 72 21.62 -1.78 2.49
C SER A 72 22.31 -1.89 3.85
N THR A 73 23.27 -1.01 4.15
CA THR A 73 23.99 -1.02 5.43
C THR A 73 23.08 -0.54 6.55
N THR A 74 22.41 0.59 6.31
CA THR A 74 21.46 1.21 7.23
C THR A 74 20.28 0.28 7.51
N CYS A 75 19.59 -0.20 6.47
CA CYS A 75 18.41 -1.04 6.68
C CYS A 75 18.76 -2.38 7.35
N THR A 76 19.87 -3.05 6.97
CA THR A 76 20.21 -4.36 7.54
C THR A 76 20.58 -4.25 9.03
N ARG A 77 21.27 -3.17 9.42
CA ARG A 77 21.53 -2.87 10.84
C ARG A 77 20.23 -2.73 11.61
N ASP A 78 19.28 -1.95 11.10
CA ASP A 78 18.04 -1.63 11.81
C ASP A 78 17.05 -2.81 11.82
N ILE A 79 17.04 -3.63 10.76
CA ILE A 79 16.26 -4.88 10.71
C ILE A 79 16.64 -5.85 11.85
N ALA A 80 17.90 -5.85 12.28
CA ALA A 80 18.32 -6.65 13.43
C ALA A 80 17.59 -6.21 14.71
N GLU A 81 17.37 -4.90 14.90
CA GLU A 81 16.65 -4.34 16.04
C GLU A 81 15.15 -4.62 15.95
N PHE A 82 14.55 -4.50 14.76
CA PHE A 82 13.14 -4.88 14.53
C PHE A 82 12.90 -6.36 14.85
N THR A 83 13.88 -7.22 14.53
CA THR A 83 13.82 -8.65 14.83
C THR A 83 13.85 -8.91 16.33
N LYS A 84 14.67 -8.15 17.10
CA LYS A 84 14.69 -8.25 18.58
C LYS A 84 13.35 -7.84 19.21
N LEU A 85 12.64 -6.89 18.60
CA LEU A 85 11.31 -6.45 19.01
C LEU A 85 10.18 -7.41 18.59
N GLY A 86 10.46 -8.35 17.67
CA GLY A 86 9.45 -9.27 17.13
C GLY A 86 8.46 -8.61 16.18
N LEU A 87 8.86 -7.54 15.49
CA LEU A 87 8.02 -6.81 14.56
C LEU A 87 7.81 -7.58 13.25
N ASN A 88 6.69 -7.33 12.60
CA ASN A 88 6.35 -7.87 11.28
C ASN A 88 6.10 -6.79 10.22
N THR A 89 6.12 -5.51 10.60
CA THR A 89 5.82 -4.40 9.68
C THR A 89 6.68 -3.18 10.00
N VAL A 90 7.13 -2.46 8.97
CA VAL A 90 7.70 -1.12 9.09
C VAL A 90 6.85 -0.15 8.27
N ARG A 91 6.66 1.07 8.76
CA ARG A 91 6.15 2.18 7.94
C ARG A 91 7.30 3.11 7.58
N VAL A 92 7.40 3.46 6.31
CA VAL A 92 8.38 4.43 5.81
C VAL A 92 7.63 5.59 5.18
N TYR A 93 7.97 6.82 5.57
CA TYR A 93 7.25 8.03 5.17
C TYR A 93 7.75 8.62 3.85
N THR A 94 9.00 8.34 3.49
CA THR A 94 9.62 8.89 2.27
C THR A 94 10.71 7.97 1.75
N VAL A 95 10.68 7.74 0.44
CA VAL A 95 11.67 6.98 -0.33
C VAL A 95 12.09 7.74 -1.59
N ASP A 96 13.29 7.48 -2.09
CA ASP A 96 13.75 7.95 -3.39
C ASP A 96 13.28 6.96 -4.46
N ASN A 97 12.23 7.32 -5.20
CA ASN A 97 11.68 6.48 -6.28
C ASN A 97 12.59 6.33 -7.52
N THR A 98 13.82 6.86 -7.48
CA THR A 98 14.86 6.63 -8.49
C THR A 98 15.97 5.68 -8.02
N ALA A 99 16.00 5.35 -6.73
CA ALA A 99 16.95 4.42 -6.14
C ALA A 99 16.52 2.96 -6.33
N ASN A 100 17.43 2.03 -6.02
CA ASN A 100 17.16 0.59 -6.00
C ASN A 100 16.95 0.13 -4.55
N HIS A 101 15.82 -0.54 -4.29
CA HIS A 101 15.44 -1.02 -2.95
C HIS A 101 15.54 -2.53 -2.79
N ASP A 102 16.09 -3.25 -3.77
CA ASP A 102 16.06 -4.71 -3.84
C ASP A 102 16.70 -5.35 -2.60
N ALA A 103 17.85 -4.82 -2.17
CA ALA A 103 18.60 -5.36 -1.05
C ALA A 103 17.82 -5.23 0.27
N CYS A 104 17.28 -4.04 0.57
CA CYS A 104 16.54 -3.81 1.79
C CYS A 104 15.18 -4.51 1.80
N MET A 105 14.46 -4.50 0.68
CA MET A 105 13.17 -5.20 0.58
C MET A 105 13.35 -6.72 0.71
N ALA A 106 14.45 -7.28 0.17
CA ALA A 106 14.80 -8.69 0.37
C ALA A 106 15.20 -8.99 1.82
N ALA A 107 15.95 -8.10 2.48
CA ALA A 107 16.31 -8.25 3.90
C ALA A 107 15.08 -8.19 4.81
N LEU A 108 14.15 -7.25 4.58
CA LEU A 108 12.86 -7.19 5.28
C LEU A 108 12.07 -8.49 5.08
N ALA A 109 11.95 -8.96 3.84
CA ALA A 109 11.24 -10.20 3.54
C ALA A 109 11.88 -11.41 4.22
N ALA A 110 13.22 -11.49 4.26
CA ALA A 110 13.95 -12.56 4.95
C ALA A 110 13.74 -12.53 6.46
N ALA A 111 13.53 -11.35 7.06
CA ALA A 111 13.17 -11.16 8.45
C ALA A 111 11.67 -11.35 8.74
N GLY A 112 10.85 -11.68 7.74
CA GLY A 112 9.41 -11.84 7.91
C GLY A 112 8.62 -10.54 7.96
N MET A 113 9.22 -9.43 7.50
CA MET A 113 8.67 -8.08 7.63
C MET A 113 8.09 -7.53 6.33
N TYR A 114 7.02 -6.77 6.50
CA TYR A 114 6.30 -6.06 5.46
C TYR A 114 6.54 -4.56 5.52
N LEU A 115 6.34 -3.88 4.40
CA LEU A 115 6.42 -2.43 4.25
C LEU A 115 5.02 -1.84 4.08
N VAL A 116 4.67 -0.87 4.92
CA VAL A 116 3.64 0.13 4.64
C VAL A 116 4.35 1.39 4.16
N LEU A 117 4.01 1.90 2.98
CA LEU A 117 4.77 3.01 2.37
C LEU A 117 3.88 4.20 2.09
N ASP A 118 4.24 5.36 2.61
CA ASP A 118 3.74 6.64 2.12
C ASP A 118 4.39 6.92 0.74
N VAL A 119 3.57 7.08 -0.30
CA VAL A 119 4.09 7.35 -1.66
C VAL A 119 4.46 8.82 -1.89
N ASN A 120 4.11 9.66 -0.91
CA ASN A 120 4.32 11.10 -0.90
C ASN A 120 5.73 11.46 -0.43
N THR A 121 6.16 12.67 -0.77
CA THR A 121 7.35 13.27 -0.14
C THR A 121 7.03 14.73 0.22
N PRO A 122 7.87 15.42 1.02
CA PRO A 122 7.64 16.84 1.33
C PRO A 122 7.48 17.73 0.09
N LEU A 123 8.15 17.38 -1.01
CA LEU A 123 8.09 18.12 -2.27
C LEU A 123 6.93 17.67 -3.19
N TYR A 124 6.44 16.45 -3.02
CA TYR A 124 5.41 15.83 -3.85
C TYR A 124 4.27 15.30 -2.96
N SER A 125 3.34 16.19 -2.62
CA SER A 125 2.21 15.93 -1.73
C SER A 125 1.07 16.92 -2.00
N LEU A 126 -0.13 16.62 -1.50
CA LEU A 126 -1.22 17.59 -1.45
C LEU A 126 -0.91 18.69 -0.45
N ASN A 127 -1.12 19.95 -0.84
CA ASN A 127 -1.11 21.08 0.07
C ASN A 127 -2.51 21.25 0.68
N ARG A 128 -2.64 20.98 1.98
CA ARG A 128 -3.91 21.11 2.71
C ARG A 128 -4.56 22.50 2.64
N ALA A 129 -3.76 23.56 2.56
CA ALA A 129 -4.27 24.93 2.48
C ALA A 129 -4.78 25.29 1.07
N THR A 130 -4.22 24.65 0.04
CA THR A 130 -4.59 24.86 -1.38
C THR A 130 -4.61 23.51 -2.12
N PRO A 131 -5.58 22.62 -1.85
CA PRO A 131 -5.54 21.26 -2.36
C PRO A 131 -5.83 21.18 -3.86
N ALA A 132 -6.66 22.09 -4.40
CA ALA A 132 -7.01 22.13 -5.82
C ALA A 132 -5.82 22.22 -6.80
N PRO A 133 -4.90 23.20 -6.66
CA PRO A 133 -3.74 23.30 -7.55
C PRO A 133 -2.67 22.23 -7.30
N SER A 134 -2.57 21.68 -6.08
CA SER A 134 -1.57 20.67 -5.73
C SER A 134 -1.94 19.26 -6.21
N TYR A 135 -3.23 19.00 -6.45
CA TYR A 135 -3.69 17.82 -7.19
C TYR A 135 -3.50 18.03 -8.70
N ASN A 136 -2.31 17.70 -9.18
CA ASN A 136 -1.88 17.91 -10.56
C ASN A 136 -1.08 16.74 -11.12
N SER A 137 -0.78 16.81 -12.42
CA SER A 137 -0.11 15.73 -13.12
C SER A 137 1.33 15.46 -12.68
N VAL A 138 2.07 16.45 -12.17
CA VAL A 138 3.45 16.26 -11.71
C VAL A 138 3.46 15.50 -10.39
N TYR A 139 2.56 15.85 -9.48
CA TYR A 139 2.36 15.11 -8.24
C TYR A 139 1.96 13.66 -8.51
N LEU A 140 0.92 13.44 -9.33
CA LEU A 140 0.44 12.10 -9.64
C LEU A 140 1.50 11.24 -10.35
N GLN A 141 2.30 11.83 -11.23
CA GLN A 141 3.42 11.12 -11.85
C GLN A 141 4.40 10.60 -10.80
N ASN A 142 4.76 11.44 -9.82
CA ASN A 142 5.75 11.06 -8.82
C ASN A 142 5.27 9.88 -7.97
N ILE A 143 4.02 9.94 -7.49
CA ILE A 143 3.48 8.86 -6.66
C ILE A 143 3.25 7.57 -7.47
N PHE A 144 2.89 7.67 -8.76
CA PHE A 144 2.80 6.52 -9.65
C PHE A 144 4.17 5.90 -9.93
N ALA A 145 5.23 6.70 -10.04
CA ALA A 145 6.60 6.20 -10.16
C ALA A 145 7.05 5.50 -8.87
N THR A 146 6.65 5.99 -7.69
CA THR A 146 6.86 5.28 -6.42
C THR A 146 6.13 3.93 -6.40
N ILE A 147 4.88 3.87 -6.88
CA ILE A 147 4.17 2.59 -7.05
C ILE A 147 4.96 1.65 -7.97
N ASP A 148 5.42 2.12 -9.13
CA ASP A 148 6.21 1.30 -10.06
C ASP A 148 7.48 0.72 -9.40
N ALA A 149 8.16 1.48 -8.55
CA ALA A 149 9.36 1.05 -7.85
C ALA A 149 9.09 -0.05 -6.80
N PHE A 150 7.89 -0.07 -6.19
CA PHE A 150 7.58 -0.96 -5.06
C PHE A 150 6.54 -2.05 -5.34
N ALA A 151 5.81 -1.97 -6.45
CA ALA A 151 4.68 -2.88 -6.73
C ALA A 151 5.07 -4.35 -6.91
N ASN A 152 6.33 -4.61 -7.28
CA ASN A 152 6.83 -5.95 -7.53
C ASN A 152 7.37 -6.66 -6.28
N TYR A 153 7.50 -5.99 -5.13
CA TYR A 153 7.84 -6.66 -3.89
C TYR A 153 6.59 -7.25 -3.24
N THR A 154 6.61 -8.56 -2.95
CA THR A 154 5.45 -9.22 -2.32
C THR A 154 5.21 -8.74 -0.89
N ASN A 155 6.26 -8.26 -0.21
CA ASN A 155 6.19 -7.71 1.13
C ASN A 155 5.88 -6.21 1.18
N THR A 156 5.57 -5.55 0.05
CA THR A 156 4.84 -4.26 0.07
C THR A 156 3.40 -4.54 0.51
N LEU A 157 3.07 -4.27 1.77
CA LEU A 157 1.76 -4.52 2.35
C LEU A 157 0.74 -3.53 1.83
N ALA A 158 1.04 -2.23 1.91
CA ALA A 158 0.09 -1.17 1.58
C ALA A 158 0.78 0.13 1.17
N PHE A 159 0.05 0.99 0.47
CA PHE A 159 0.42 2.37 0.20
C PHE A 159 -0.51 3.37 0.90
N PHE A 160 0.06 4.42 1.47
CA PHE A 160 -0.68 5.59 1.93
C PHE A 160 -0.76 6.66 0.84
N SER A 161 -1.97 7.06 0.46
CA SER A 161 -2.23 8.16 -0.49
C SER A 161 -1.96 9.53 0.09
N GLY A 162 -1.92 9.66 1.42
CA GLY A 162 -1.59 10.88 2.14
C GLY A 162 -1.46 10.60 3.64
N ASN A 163 -0.83 11.55 4.34
CA ASN A 163 -0.66 11.55 5.79
C ASN A 163 -1.10 12.89 6.36
N GLU A 164 -2.11 12.89 7.23
CA GLU A 164 -2.62 14.07 7.94
C GLU A 164 -2.77 15.33 7.07
N VAL A 165 -3.25 15.15 5.84
CA VAL A 165 -3.57 16.28 4.97
C VAL A 165 -4.69 17.08 5.63
N ILE A 166 -5.74 16.38 6.07
CA ILE A 166 -6.76 16.89 6.98
C ILE A 166 -6.26 16.67 8.40
N ASN A 167 -6.01 17.75 9.12
CA ASN A 167 -5.50 17.74 10.49
C ASN A 167 -6.32 18.60 11.47
N ASP A 168 -7.38 19.25 10.98
CA ASP A 168 -8.38 19.99 11.76
C ASP A 168 -9.68 20.16 10.96
N ASP A 169 -10.71 20.75 11.56
CA ASP A 169 -12.00 20.98 10.89
C ASP A 169 -11.89 21.93 9.69
N SER A 170 -10.94 22.87 9.73
CA SER A 170 -10.73 23.88 8.68
C SER A 170 -10.15 23.31 7.39
N THR A 171 -9.48 22.15 7.50
CA THR A 171 -8.79 21.47 6.41
C THR A 171 -9.60 20.35 5.77
N THR A 172 -10.82 20.07 6.26
CA THR A 172 -11.72 19.03 5.72
C THR A 172 -12.05 19.17 4.24
N SER A 173 -12.00 20.40 3.70
CA SER A 173 -12.16 20.66 2.25
C SER A 173 -11.09 19.99 1.36
N ALA A 174 -10.01 19.47 1.93
CA ALA A 174 -9.00 18.68 1.21
C ALA A 174 -9.41 17.21 1.01
N ALA A 175 -10.43 16.70 1.72
CA ALA A 175 -10.82 15.28 1.66
C ALA A 175 -11.18 14.78 0.24
N PRO A 176 -11.89 15.52 -0.63
CA PRO A 176 -12.13 15.09 -2.01
C PRO A 176 -10.84 14.85 -2.81
N TYR A 177 -9.78 15.60 -2.52
CA TYR A 177 -8.49 15.45 -3.20
C TYR A 177 -7.71 14.25 -2.69
N VAL A 178 -7.69 14.02 -1.37
CA VAL A 178 -7.12 12.80 -0.77
C VAL A 178 -7.80 11.56 -1.35
N LYS A 179 -9.13 11.56 -1.40
CA LYS A 179 -9.90 10.45 -1.95
C LYS A 179 -9.69 10.27 -3.46
N ALA A 180 -9.54 11.36 -4.22
CA ALA A 180 -9.17 11.29 -5.63
C ALA A 180 -7.76 10.69 -5.85
N VAL A 181 -6.79 11.03 -5.01
CA VAL A 181 -5.45 10.40 -5.04
C VAL A 181 -5.55 8.91 -4.76
N THR A 182 -6.32 8.50 -3.72
CA THR A 182 -6.58 7.08 -3.44
C THR A 182 -7.17 6.37 -4.66
N ARG A 183 -8.26 6.92 -5.25
CA ARG A 183 -8.89 6.38 -6.46
C ARG A 183 -7.88 6.19 -7.58
N ASP A 184 -7.09 7.23 -7.87
CA ASP A 184 -6.17 7.23 -8.99
C ASP A 184 -4.98 6.27 -8.78
N MET A 185 -4.49 6.12 -7.55
CA MET A 185 -3.49 5.11 -7.21
C MET A 185 -4.02 3.69 -7.42
N ARG A 186 -5.25 3.41 -6.97
CA ARG A 186 -5.90 2.10 -7.18
C ARG A 186 -6.12 1.82 -8.67
N GLN A 187 -6.62 2.81 -9.40
CA GLN A 187 -6.79 2.73 -10.85
C GLN A 187 -5.45 2.47 -11.56
N TYR A 188 -4.37 3.13 -11.13
CA TYR A 188 -3.04 2.95 -11.69
C TYR A 188 -2.51 1.53 -11.42
N ILE A 189 -2.58 1.05 -10.18
CA ILE A 189 -2.18 -0.31 -9.81
C ILE A 189 -2.89 -1.35 -10.68
N GLY A 190 -4.21 -1.23 -10.84
CA GLY A 190 -4.99 -2.13 -11.67
C GLY A 190 -4.68 -2.00 -13.16
N SER A 191 -4.57 -0.78 -13.69
CA SER A 191 -4.28 -0.53 -15.12
C SER A 191 -2.90 -1.03 -15.54
N ARG A 192 -1.94 -1.01 -14.61
CA ARG A 192 -0.59 -1.56 -14.81
C ARG A 192 -0.52 -3.08 -14.63
N GLY A 193 -1.61 -3.72 -14.20
CA GLY A 193 -1.68 -5.17 -14.00
C GLY A 193 -0.91 -5.68 -12.78
N TYR A 194 -0.53 -4.78 -11.87
CA TYR A 194 0.13 -5.14 -10.63
C TYR A 194 -0.77 -5.98 -9.72
N ARG A 195 -0.16 -6.65 -8.72
CA ARG A 195 -0.92 -7.22 -7.62
C ARG A 195 -1.78 -6.11 -6.99
N GLN A 196 -2.97 -6.47 -6.53
CA GLN A 196 -3.84 -5.59 -5.75
C GLN A 196 -3.18 -5.27 -4.39
N ILE A 197 -2.31 -4.27 -4.38
CA ILE A 197 -1.70 -3.70 -3.17
C ILE A 197 -2.74 -2.72 -2.62
N PRO A 198 -3.22 -2.91 -1.38
CA PRO A 198 -4.14 -1.99 -0.73
C PRO A 198 -3.64 -0.55 -0.73
N VAL A 199 -4.51 0.39 -1.07
CA VAL A 199 -4.27 1.83 -0.93
C VAL A 199 -5.25 2.42 0.08
N GLY A 200 -4.74 3.18 1.02
CA GLY A 200 -5.52 3.83 2.08
C GLY A 200 -4.95 5.18 2.46
N TYR A 201 -5.45 5.75 3.55
CA TYR A 201 -5.07 7.07 4.04
C TYR A 201 -4.70 7.01 5.52
N SER A 202 -3.65 7.73 5.91
CA SER A 202 -3.24 7.93 7.30
C SER A 202 -3.78 9.28 7.77
N ALA A 203 -4.81 9.27 8.62
CA ALA A 203 -5.46 10.47 9.12
C ALA A 203 -4.91 10.93 10.47
N ALA A 204 -5.10 12.20 10.80
CA ALA A 204 -4.94 12.66 12.18
C ALA A 204 -6.15 12.23 13.01
N ASP A 205 -5.97 11.95 14.31
CA ASP A 205 -7.07 11.61 15.21
C ASP A 205 -7.84 12.85 15.70
N VAL A 206 -8.57 13.51 14.80
CA VAL A 206 -9.35 14.73 15.12
C VAL A 206 -10.73 14.35 15.67
N ASP A 207 -10.94 14.53 16.98
CA ASP A 207 -12.18 14.23 17.72
C ASP A 207 -13.47 14.62 16.99
N SER A 208 -13.50 15.82 16.41
CA SER A 208 -14.68 16.44 15.81
C SER A 208 -15.05 15.91 14.42
N ASN A 209 -14.15 15.21 13.72
CA ASN A 209 -14.37 14.79 12.33
C ASN A 209 -13.80 13.40 11.95
N ARG A 210 -13.19 12.66 12.88
CA ARG A 210 -12.54 11.37 12.60
C ARG A 210 -13.49 10.33 11.97
N LEU A 211 -14.75 10.32 12.40
CA LEU A 211 -15.74 9.36 11.90
C LEU A 211 -16.15 9.76 10.49
N GLU A 212 -16.43 11.04 10.27
CA GLU A 212 -16.75 11.60 8.97
C GLU A 212 -15.61 11.36 7.96
N MET A 213 -14.36 11.57 8.37
CA MET A 213 -13.20 11.30 7.52
C MET A 213 -13.12 9.82 7.14
N ALA A 214 -13.28 8.90 8.09
CA ALA A 214 -13.28 7.47 7.81
C ALA A 214 -14.44 7.07 6.89
N GLU A 215 -15.67 7.43 7.23
CA GLU A 215 -16.85 7.16 6.42
C GLU A 215 -16.72 7.73 5.01
N TYR A 216 -16.18 8.93 4.86
CA TYR A 216 -15.93 9.54 3.57
C TYR A 216 -14.96 8.72 2.72
N MET A 217 -13.87 8.19 3.30
CA MET A 217 -12.94 7.32 2.58
C MET A 217 -13.54 5.97 2.18
N ASN A 218 -14.63 5.52 2.82
CA ASN A 218 -15.31 4.25 2.53
C ASN A 218 -16.71 4.41 1.87
N CYS A 219 -17.12 5.62 1.49
CA CYS A 219 -18.39 5.86 0.80
C CYS A 219 -18.21 6.01 -0.73
N GLY A 220 -19.31 6.09 -1.49
CA GLY A 220 -19.27 6.29 -2.94
C GLY A 220 -19.07 5.00 -3.75
N THR A 221 -18.59 5.13 -4.99
CA THR A 221 -18.38 3.96 -5.88
C THR A 221 -17.15 3.14 -5.48
N ASP A 222 -17.13 1.85 -5.83
CA ASP A 222 -16.11 0.90 -5.34
C ASP A 222 -14.67 1.33 -5.67
N ASP A 223 -14.44 1.89 -6.85
CA ASP A 223 -13.15 2.41 -7.30
C ASP A 223 -12.67 3.63 -6.50
N GLU A 224 -13.59 4.38 -5.88
CA GLU A 224 -13.30 5.59 -5.11
C GLU A 224 -13.06 5.32 -3.62
N ARG A 225 -13.43 4.13 -3.13
CA ARG A 225 -13.23 3.75 -1.73
C ARG A 225 -11.78 3.34 -1.48
N SER A 226 -11.27 3.70 -0.30
CA SER A 226 -10.01 3.15 0.19
C SER A 226 -10.12 1.65 0.43
N ASP A 227 -8.99 0.95 0.30
CA ASP A 227 -8.88 -0.46 0.69
C ASP A 227 -8.69 -0.64 2.20
N PHE A 228 -8.31 0.43 2.91
CA PHE A 228 -8.21 0.51 4.38
C PHE A 228 -8.20 1.98 4.83
N PHE A 229 -8.39 2.21 6.13
CA PHE A 229 -8.23 3.50 6.78
C PHE A 229 -7.27 3.36 7.95
N ALA A 230 -6.42 4.35 8.20
CA ALA A 230 -5.57 4.35 9.38
C ALA A 230 -5.53 5.75 9.97
N PHE A 231 -5.17 5.85 11.23
CA PHE A 231 -4.96 7.15 11.86
C PHE A 231 -3.91 7.08 12.97
N ASN A 232 -3.29 8.24 13.17
CA ASN A 232 -2.28 8.50 14.16
C ASN A 232 -2.95 8.75 15.51
N ASP A 233 -2.90 7.77 16.42
CA ASP A 233 -3.66 7.77 17.66
C ASP A 233 -2.76 7.77 18.90
N TYR A 234 -2.69 8.92 19.56
CA TYR A 234 -1.90 9.14 20.77
C TYR A 234 -2.76 9.29 22.03
N SER A 235 -4.03 8.89 21.99
CA SER A 235 -4.96 9.07 23.11
C SER A 235 -4.67 8.18 24.33
N TRP A 236 -3.87 7.12 24.16
CA TRP A 236 -3.40 6.31 25.28
C TRP A 236 -2.03 6.80 25.77
N CYS A 237 -2.01 7.44 26.94
CA CYS A 237 -0.78 7.84 27.62
C CYS A 237 -0.69 7.13 28.99
N ASP A 238 0.37 6.34 29.21
CA ASP A 238 0.48 5.51 30.41
C ASP A 238 0.58 6.30 31.73
N PRO A 239 0.09 5.77 32.86
CA PRO A 239 -0.82 4.61 32.95
C PRO A 239 -2.21 4.99 32.43
N SER A 240 -2.84 4.08 31.69
CA SER A 240 -4.19 4.30 31.15
C SER A 240 -5.00 3.00 31.18
N SER A 241 -6.20 3.04 30.61
CA SER A 241 -7.04 1.88 30.36
C SER A 241 -7.86 2.10 29.10
N PHE A 242 -8.53 1.05 28.62
CA PHE A 242 -9.39 1.13 27.44
C PHE A 242 -10.46 2.23 27.52
N GLN A 243 -10.96 2.53 28.73
CA GLN A 243 -11.91 3.61 28.98
C GLN A 243 -11.23 4.97 29.17
N ILE A 244 -10.07 5.03 29.83
CA ILE A 244 -9.37 6.30 30.07
C ILE A 244 -8.84 6.88 28.75
N SER A 245 -8.32 6.03 27.85
CA SER A 245 -7.88 6.44 26.51
C SER A 245 -9.05 6.77 25.57
N GLY A 246 -10.28 6.36 25.92
CA GLY A 246 -11.46 6.45 25.06
C GLY A 246 -11.46 5.46 23.89
N TRP A 247 -10.54 4.49 23.86
CA TRP A 247 -10.50 3.46 22.82
C TRP A 247 -11.77 2.60 22.80
N ASP A 248 -12.44 2.42 23.95
CA ASP A 248 -13.75 1.78 24.04
C ASP A 248 -14.82 2.50 23.20
N GLN A 249 -14.84 3.84 23.23
CA GLN A 249 -15.73 4.63 22.41
C GLN A 249 -15.33 4.60 20.93
N LYS A 250 -14.04 4.58 20.61
CA LYS A 250 -13.58 4.45 19.21
C LYS A 250 -13.99 3.11 18.62
N VAL A 251 -13.78 2.01 19.33
CA VAL A 251 -14.25 0.68 18.91
C VAL A 251 -15.76 0.67 18.70
N LYS A 252 -16.53 1.26 19.63
CA LYS A 252 -17.97 1.36 19.49
C LYS A 252 -18.37 2.13 18.23
N ASN A 253 -17.73 3.25 17.94
CA ASN A 253 -18.03 4.09 16.78
C ASN A 253 -17.66 3.42 15.45
N PHE A 254 -16.59 2.63 15.42
CA PHE A 254 -16.13 1.92 14.22
C PHE A 254 -16.63 0.47 14.11
N THR A 255 -17.46 0.02 15.05
CA THR A 255 -18.09 -1.31 14.96
C THR A 255 -18.97 -1.37 13.71
N GLY A 256 -18.69 -2.35 12.83
CA GLY A 256 -19.38 -2.52 11.56
C GLY A 256 -18.75 -1.75 10.39
N TYR A 257 -17.69 -0.96 10.61
CA TYR A 257 -16.94 -0.33 9.52
C TYR A 257 -16.39 -1.40 8.55
N GLY A 258 -16.51 -1.11 7.25
CA GLY A 258 -16.46 -2.15 6.21
C GLY A 258 -15.08 -2.48 5.64
N ILE A 259 -14.06 -1.70 5.98
CA ILE A 259 -12.67 -1.88 5.51
C ILE A 259 -11.71 -1.88 6.72
N PRO A 260 -10.49 -2.45 6.59
CA PRO A 260 -9.54 -2.52 7.69
C PRO A 260 -9.23 -1.15 8.30
N ILE A 261 -9.16 -1.13 9.63
CA ILE A 261 -8.58 -0.04 10.40
C ILE A 261 -7.30 -0.54 11.08
N PHE A 262 -6.26 0.28 11.15
CA PHE A 262 -5.12 0.09 12.05
C PHE A 262 -4.60 1.44 12.53
N LEU A 263 -3.81 1.43 13.61
CA LEU A 263 -3.16 2.65 14.09
C LEU A 263 -1.89 2.86 13.27
N SER A 264 -1.87 3.87 12.42
CA SER A 264 -0.71 4.19 11.58
C SER A 264 0.44 4.76 12.40
N GLU A 265 0.14 5.30 13.59
CA GLU A 265 1.07 5.69 14.64
C GLU A 265 0.37 5.50 16.01
N TYR A 266 1.11 5.07 17.03
CA TYR A 266 0.71 5.11 18.44
C TYR A 266 1.93 5.25 19.36
N GLY A 267 1.69 5.50 20.64
CA GLY A 267 2.74 5.48 21.68
C GLY A 267 2.99 6.85 22.30
N CYS A 268 1.96 7.44 22.91
CA CYS A 268 2.03 8.76 23.55
C CYS A 268 3.20 8.87 24.53
N ASN A 269 4.01 9.93 24.39
CA ASN A 269 5.18 10.16 25.24
C ASN A 269 4.98 11.24 26.33
N THR A 270 3.74 11.63 26.63
CA THR A 270 3.44 12.58 27.72
C THR A 270 3.96 12.09 29.07
N ASN A 271 3.93 10.77 29.29
CA ASN A 271 4.46 10.08 30.46
C ASN A 271 5.48 9.00 30.02
N THR A 272 6.11 8.32 30.98
CA THR A 272 6.97 7.16 30.68
C THR A 272 6.19 6.09 29.94
N ARG A 273 6.62 5.75 28.73
CA ARG A 273 5.99 4.71 27.90
C ARG A 273 6.30 3.32 28.47
N LYS A 274 5.28 2.67 28.99
CA LYS A 274 5.29 1.24 29.34
C LYS A 274 4.66 0.39 28.23
N PHE A 275 3.97 1.03 27.29
CA PHE A 275 3.26 0.42 26.17
C PHE A 275 2.13 -0.50 26.65
N GLU A 276 1.37 -0.08 27.68
CA GLU A 276 0.23 -0.84 28.19
C GLU A 276 -0.87 -0.98 27.12
N GLU A 277 -0.94 -0.04 26.17
CA GLU A 277 -1.82 -0.07 25.00
C GLU A 277 -1.59 -1.27 24.08
N VAL A 278 -0.40 -1.87 24.06
CA VAL A 278 -0.13 -3.06 23.26
C VAL A 278 -1.06 -4.20 23.68
N ALA A 279 -1.24 -4.41 24.98
CA ALA A 279 -2.14 -5.46 25.47
C ALA A 279 -3.60 -5.21 25.07
N ALA A 280 -4.03 -3.94 25.02
CA ALA A 280 -5.37 -3.56 24.56
C ALA A 280 -5.53 -3.71 23.04
N LEU A 281 -4.52 -3.31 22.27
CA LEU A 281 -4.54 -3.30 20.79
C LEU A 281 -4.73 -4.69 20.19
N TYR A 282 -4.17 -5.72 20.82
CA TYR A 282 -4.30 -7.12 20.40
C TYR A 282 -5.32 -7.90 21.27
N ASN A 283 -6.23 -7.21 21.96
CA ASN A 283 -7.34 -7.84 22.69
C ASN A 283 -8.55 -8.07 21.76
N THR A 284 -9.37 -9.09 22.06
CA THR A 284 -10.64 -9.34 21.35
C THR A 284 -11.65 -8.19 21.44
N GLU A 285 -11.56 -7.33 22.45
CA GLU A 285 -12.36 -6.11 22.56
C GLU A 285 -12.00 -5.07 21.48
N MET A 286 -10.79 -5.12 20.90
CA MET A 286 -10.34 -4.16 19.89
C MET A 286 -10.23 -4.75 18.48
N THR A 287 -9.85 -6.02 18.38
CA THR A 287 -9.42 -6.67 17.12
C THR A 287 -10.55 -7.02 16.13
N GLY A 288 -11.81 -6.91 16.55
CA GLY A 288 -12.95 -6.94 15.64
C GLY A 288 -13.02 -5.71 14.73
N VAL A 289 -12.39 -4.61 15.15
CA VAL A 289 -12.35 -3.32 14.45
C VAL A 289 -10.94 -3.02 13.92
N TYR A 290 -9.92 -3.18 14.76
CA TYR A 290 -8.55 -2.80 14.45
C TYR A 290 -7.67 -4.01 14.07
N SER A 291 -6.72 -3.79 13.18
CA SER A 291 -5.77 -4.78 12.67
C SER A 291 -4.36 -4.58 13.22
N GLY A 292 -4.23 -4.08 14.46
CA GLY A 292 -2.93 -3.75 15.07
C GLY A 292 -2.50 -2.31 14.79
N GLY A 293 -1.19 -2.06 14.82
CA GLY A 293 -0.65 -0.73 14.61
C GLY A 293 0.87 -0.64 14.61
N LEU A 294 1.37 0.57 14.37
CA LEU A 294 2.80 0.89 14.34
C LEU A 294 3.14 1.91 15.43
N VAL A 295 4.21 1.64 16.17
CA VAL A 295 4.69 2.55 17.21
C VAL A 295 5.54 3.66 16.60
N TYR A 296 5.31 4.90 17.05
CA TYR A 296 6.10 6.07 16.68
C TYR A 296 7.16 6.35 17.77
N GLU A 297 8.46 6.37 17.49
CA GLU A 297 9.16 6.05 16.24
C GLU A 297 10.49 5.32 16.53
N TYR A 298 11.13 4.75 15.51
CA TYR A 298 12.35 3.95 15.71
C TYR A 298 13.53 4.77 16.27
N SER A 299 13.95 5.85 15.59
CA SER A 299 15.15 6.62 15.96
C SER A 299 14.81 7.88 16.73
N GLU A 300 15.63 8.22 17.72
CA GLU A 300 15.48 9.46 18.50
C GLU A 300 16.00 10.67 17.73
N GLU A 301 15.10 11.59 17.39
CA GLU A 301 15.37 12.79 16.59
C GLU A 301 15.13 14.11 17.35
N GLY A 302 15.05 14.06 18.69
CA GLY A 302 14.80 15.20 19.58
C GLY A 302 13.34 15.35 20.03
N SER A 303 12.44 14.55 19.46
CA SER A 303 11.01 14.49 19.76
C SER A 303 10.69 13.68 21.02
N LYS A 304 11.67 12.93 21.56
CA LYS A 304 11.52 11.98 22.68
C LYS A 304 10.58 10.81 22.37
N TYR A 305 10.43 10.46 21.09
CA TYR A 305 9.67 9.29 20.65
C TYR A 305 10.57 8.11 20.25
N GLY A 306 11.88 8.31 20.12
CA GLY A 306 12.78 7.29 19.62
C GLY A 306 12.90 6.09 20.54
N LEU A 307 12.85 4.88 19.97
CA LEU A 307 13.18 3.65 20.68
C LEU A 307 14.69 3.48 20.82
N VAL A 308 15.46 3.95 19.84
CA VAL A 308 16.92 3.82 19.82
C VAL A 308 17.61 5.14 19.50
N THR A 309 18.88 5.26 19.89
CA THR A 309 19.77 6.30 19.38
C THR A 309 20.73 5.71 18.37
N ILE A 310 20.78 6.28 17.17
CA ILE A 310 21.77 5.93 16.14
C ILE A 310 23.02 6.80 16.39
N ASN A 311 24.11 6.17 16.81
CA ASN A 311 25.36 6.85 17.11
C ASN A 311 26.07 7.30 15.82
N SER A 312 27.00 8.25 15.93
CA SER A 312 27.73 8.82 14.78
C SER A 312 28.60 7.80 14.04
N ASP A 313 28.99 6.70 14.68
CA ASP A 313 29.71 5.57 14.08
C ASP A 313 28.76 4.54 13.44
N GLY A 314 27.46 4.81 13.45
CA GLY A 314 26.41 3.95 12.93
C GLY A 314 25.97 2.84 13.88
N THR A 315 26.52 2.73 15.10
CA THR A 315 26.05 1.75 16.10
C THR A 315 24.72 2.15 16.73
N ILE A 316 23.97 1.18 17.26
CA ILE A 316 22.67 1.40 17.90
C ILE A 316 22.80 1.34 19.42
N THR A 317 22.25 2.34 20.10
CA THR A 317 21.99 2.31 21.54
C THR A 317 20.49 2.11 21.78
N GLU A 318 20.11 0.96 22.34
CA GLU A 318 18.72 0.68 22.74
C GLU A 318 18.31 1.58 23.93
N GLY A 319 17.16 2.26 23.81
CA GLY A 319 16.59 3.09 24.88
C GLY A 319 15.72 2.31 25.88
N ALA A 320 15.25 3.00 26.93
CA ALA A 320 14.32 2.41 27.89
C ALA A 320 13.00 1.98 27.24
N ASP A 321 12.52 2.77 26.28
CA ASP A 321 11.27 2.51 25.57
C ASP A 321 11.40 1.30 24.63
N PHE A 322 12.59 1.03 24.07
CA PHE A 322 12.85 -0.21 23.34
C PHE A 322 12.65 -1.45 24.24
N ALA A 323 13.20 -1.43 25.45
CA ALA A 323 13.05 -2.52 26.40
C ALA A 323 11.59 -2.69 26.88
N ALA A 324 10.88 -1.58 27.11
CA ALA A 324 9.48 -1.58 27.48
C ALA A 324 8.60 -2.16 26.36
N LEU A 325 8.76 -1.67 25.13
CA LEU A 325 8.03 -2.15 23.96
C LEU A 325 8.30 -3.64 23.69
N LYS A 326 9.57 -4.06 23.74
CA LYS A 326 9.96 -5.46 23.59
C LYS A 326 9.22 -6.35 24.59
N THR A 327 9.14 -5.90 25.85
CA THR A 327 8.44 -6.63 26.91
C THR A 327 6.95 -6.67 26.66
N ALA A 328 6.33 -5.55 26.28
CA ALA A 328 4.89 -5.46 26.00
C ALA A 328 4.48 -6.33 24.80
N LEU A 329 5.25 -6.28 23.70
CA LEU A 329 5.00 -7.10 22.50
C LEU A 329 5.18 -8.59 22.79
N ALA A 330 6.26 -8.98 23.47
CA ALA A 330 6.52 -10.38 23.82
C ALA A 330 5.49 -10.94 24.82
N GLY A 331 4.95 -10.09 25.71
CA GLY A 331 3.92 -10.45 26.68
C GLY A 331 2.50 -10.51 26.10
N THR A 332 2.30 -10.06 24.86
CA THR A 332 0.98 -9.94 24.24
C THR A 332 0.88 -10.84 23.01
N ALA A 333 0.10 -11.92 23.10
CA ALA A 333 -0.22 -12.76 21.95
C ALA A 333 -1.33 -12.14 21.09
N ASP A 334 -1.34 -12.45 19.78
CA ASP A 334 -2.51 -12.16 18.95
C ASP A 334 -3.72 -13.03 19.38
N PRO A 335 -4.96 -12.54 19.18
CA PRO A 335 -6.15 -13.36 19.39
C PRO A 335 -6.13 -14.62 18.51
N THR A 336 -6.67 -15.71 19.05
CA THR A 336 -6.88 -16.93 18.26
C THR A 336 -7.96 -16.73 17.20
N GLY A 337 -7.82 -17.37 16.05
CA GLY A 337 -8.83 -17.33 14.99
C GLY A 337 -8.70 -16.09 14.11
N ASP A 338 -9.84 -15.45 13.81
CA ASP A 338 -9.92 -14.32 12.88
C ASP A 338 -10.05 -12.95 13.56
N GLY A 339 -10.11 -12.93 14.89
CA GLY A 339 -10.27 -11.72 15.70
C GLY A 339 -11.68 -11.15 15.77
N GLY A 340 -12.71 -11.86 15.29
CA GLY A 340 -14.07 -11.34 15.27
C GLY A 340 -14.29 -10.25 14.21
N TYR A 341 -13.50 -10.29 13.13
CA TYR A 341 -13.57 -9.31 12.06
C TYR A 341 -14.92 -9.30 11.33
N ASN A 342 -15.28 -8.13 10.81
CA ASN A 342 -16.42 -7.99 9.93
C ASN A 342 -16.09 -8.56 8.53
N SER A 343 -16.51 -9.80 8.29
CA SER A 343 -16.32 -10.48 7.01
C SER A 343 -17.22 -9.99 5.88
N THR A 344 -18.32 -9.28 6.17
CA THR A 344 -19.20 -8.76 5.11
C THR A 344 -18.59 -7.55 4.42
N GLY A 345 -17.74 -6.81 5.13
CA GLY A 345 -17.26 -5.49 4.71
C GLY A 345 -18.42 -4.55 4.40
N GLY A 346 -18.23 -3.63 3.46
CA GLY A 346 -19.30 -2.80 2.91
C GLY A 346 -18.95 -1.31 2.79
N ALA A 347 -19.74 -0.58 2.02
CA ALA A 347 -19.61 0.88 1.91
C ALA A 347 -20.21 1.55 3.13
N SER A 348 -19.59 2.65 3.56
CA SER A 348 -20.21 3.60 4.45
C SER A 348 -21.17 4.51 3.68
N GLY A 349 -22.12 5.15 4.39
CA GLY A 349 -22.80 6.33 3.86
C GLY A 349 -21.82 7.50 3.78
N CYS A 350 -21.97 8.38 2.79
CA CYS A 350 -21.16 9.60 2.77
C CYS A 350 -21.65 10.57 3.84
N PRO A 351 -20.76 11.18 4.64
CA PRO A 351 -21.15 12.13 5.66
C PRO A 351 -21.87 13.34 5.05
N LEU A 352 -22.84 13.87 5.80
CA LEU A 352 -23.50 15.12 5.45
C LEU A 352 -22.61 16.30 5.83
N HIS A 353 -22.72 17.39 5.06
CA HIS A 353 -22.08 18.65 5.41
C HIS A 353 -22.49 19.11 6.82
N SER A 354 -21.51 19.59 7.59
CA SER A 354 -21.73 20.08 8.96
C SER A 354 -20.74 21.20 9.30
N ALA A 355 -20.83 21.73 10.53
CA ALA A 355 -19.87 22.72 11.02
C ALA A 355 -18.43 22.19 11.09
N ASN A 356 -18.26 20.88 11.29
CA ASN A 356 -16.95 20.22 11.43
C ASN A 356 -16.56 19.43 10.18
N TRP A 357 -17.43 19.37 9.17
CA TRP A 357 -17.22 18.62 7.93
C TRP A 357 -17.63 19.44 6.71
N ASN A 358 -16.67 20.12 6.11
CA ASN A 358 -16.90 21.04 5.00
C ASN A 358 -16.76 20.36 3.62
N VAL A 359 -17.40 19.21 3.45
CA VAL A 359 -17.49 18.51 2.16
C VAL A 359 -18.96 18.31 1.81
N THR A 360 -19.30 18.52 0.54
CA THR A 360 -20.67 18.36 0.04
C THR A 360 -20.73 17.21 -0.97
N GLY A 361 -21.50 16.17 -0.63
CA GLY A 361 -21.65 14.98 -1.47
C GLY A 361 -20.37 14.16 -1.59
N ASP A 362 -20.28 13.37 -2.66
CA ASP A 362 -19.22 12.38 -2.91
C ASP A 362 -18.44 12.65 -4.21
N SER A 363 -18.73 13.75 -4.89
CA SER A 363 -18.08 14.13 -6.13
C SER A 363 -16.59 14.43 -5.93
N LEU A 364 -15.75 13.78 -6.72
CA LEU A 364 -14.30 13.93 -6.68
C LEU A 364 -13.78 14.73 -7.88
N PRO A 365 -12.64 15.43 -7.77
CA PRO A 365 -11.98 15.99 -8.94
C PRO A 365 -11.60 14.88 -9.94
N ALA A 366 -11.74 15.18 -11.23
CA ALA A 366 -11.32 14.29 -12.31
C ALA A 366 -9.78 14.20 -12.33
N ILE A 367 -9.25 13.03 -12.67
CA ILE A 367 -7.81 12.87 -12.86
C ILE A 367 -7.27 13.88 -13.89
N PRO A 368 -6.17 14.61 -13.60
CA PRO A 368 -5.48 15.45 -14.57
C PRO A 368 -5.15 14.69 -15.85
N SER A 369 -5.43 15.27 -17.02
CA SER A 369 -5.36 14.58 -18.32
C SER A 369 -3.99 13.97 -18.62
N ALA A 370 -2.90 14.65 -18.25
CA ALA A 370 -1.55 14.13 -18.41
C ALA A 370 -1.28 12.91 -17.51
N ALA A 371 -1.83 12.88 -16.29
CA ALA A 371 -1.74 11.72 -15.39
C ALA A 371 -2.61 10.56 -15.89
N ALA A 372 -3.79 10.85 -16.46
CA ALA A 372 -4.67 9.83 -17.03
C ALA A 372 -3.98 9.01 -18.15
N ALA A 373 -3.09 9.65 -18.93
CA ALA A 373 -2.30 8.95 -19.95
C ALA A 373 -1.36 7.89 -19.36
N MET A 374 -0.87 8.11 -18.13
CA MET A 374 0.08 7.22 -17.44
C MET A 374 -0.53 5.87 -17.05
N MET A 375 -1.86 5.78 -16.96
CA MET A 375 -2.56 4.50 -16.76
C MET A 375 -2.16 3.46 -17.83
N LYS A 376 -1.86 3.93 -19.05
CA LYS A 376 -1.45 3.07 -20.18
C LYS A 376 0.06 3.09 -20.41
N THR A 377 0.69 4.26 -20.32
CA THR A 377 2.12 4.42 -20.67
C THR A 377 3.06 4.10 -19.52
N GLY A 378 2.54 4.03 -18.30
CA GLY A 378 3.32 4.11 -17.07
C GLY A 378 3.74 5.53 -16.71
N ALA A 379 4.21 5.68 -15.47
CA ALA A 379 4.64 6.96 -14.90
C ALA A 379 5.95 7.47 -15.51
N GLY A 380 6.81 6.56 -15.98
CA GLY A 380 8.17 6.89 -16.38
C GLY A 380 9.08 7.09 -15.16
N LYS A 381 10.21 7.78 -15.35
CA LYS A 381 11.20 7.99 -14.29
C LYS A 381 10.66 8.92 -13.21
N GLY A 382 10.75 8.53 -11.95
CA GLY A 382 10.43 9.39 -10.81
C GLY A 382 11.38 10.58 -10.66
N PHE A 383 11.03 11.51 -9.77
CA PHE A 383 11.82 12.74 -9.54
C PHE A 383 12.82 12.62 -8.38
N GLY A 384 12.78 11.53 -7.62
CA GLY A 384 13.61 11.32 -6.43
C GLY A 384 13.36 12.38 -5.35
N LEU A 385 14.31 12.51 -4.42
CA LEU A 385 14.17 13.43 -3.26
C LEU A 385 14.59 14.88 -3.55
N THR A 386 15.21 15.15 -4.70
CA THR A 386 15.81 16.46 -5.03
C THR A 386 15.14 17.18 -6.20
N GLY A 387 13.99 16.69 -6.68
CA GLY A 387 13.24 17.34 -7.75
C GLY A 387 12.63 18.70 -7.34
N LEU A 388 12.02 19.41 -8.30
CA LEU A 388 11.54 20.78 -8.08
C LEU A 388 10.26 20.90 -7.24
N GLY A 389 9.60 19.77 -6.96
CA GLY A 389 8.32 19.69 -6.24
C GLY A 389 7.10 19.91 -7.14
N SER A 390 5.92 19.59 -6.61
CA SER A 390 4.68 19.54 -7.38
C SER A 390 3.65 20.61 -7.06
N GLN A 391 3.81 21.38 -5.98
CA GLN A 391 2.68 22.12 -5.37
C GLN A 391 1.91 23.04 -6.33
N ASN A 392 2.59 23.59 -7.35
CA ASN A 392 1.97 24.37 -8.42
C ASN A 392 2.52 23.96 -9.81
N ALA A 393 2.96 22.71 -9.96
CA ALA A 393 3.62 22.23 -11.16
C ALA A 393 2.69 21.34 -11.99
N GLY A 394 2.56 21.61 -13.29
CA GLY A 394 1.76 20.80 -14.20
C GLY A 394 0.27 21.19 -14.26
N GLY A 395 -0.48 20.42 -15.05
CA GLY A 395 -1.92 20.65 -15.21
C GLY A 395 -2.70 20.12 -14.02
N ALA A 396 -3.50 20.97 -13.38
CA ALA A 396 -4.45 20.58 -12.35
C ALA A 396 -5.68 19.89 -12.96
N SER A 397 -6.53 19.32 -12.10
CA SER A 397 -7.85 18.84 -12.51
C SER A 397 -8.69 19.98 -13.11
N THR A 398 -9.38 19.71 -14.21
CA THR A 398 -10.23 20.69 -14.90
C THR A 398 -11.73 20.41 -14.77
N GLY A 399 -12.13 19.40 -13.97
CA GLY A 399 -13.52 19.00 -13.87
C GLY A 399 -13.80 18.00 -12.76
N THR A 400 -15.03 17.51 -12.72
CA THR A 400 -15.50 16.49 -11.76
C THR A 400 -15.44 15.12 -12.41
N ALA A 401 -14.99 14.12 -11.67
CA ALA A 401 -14.98 12.73 -12.13
C ALA A 401 -16.42 12.22 -12.31
N THR A 402 -16.63 11.35 -13.29
CA THR A 402 -17.85 10.54 -13.33
C THR A 402 -17.71 9.41 -12.31
N ALA A 403 -18.74 9.18 -11.49
CA ALA A 403 -18.76 8.07 -10.54
C ALA A 403 -18.45 6.74 -11.27
N GLY A 404 -17.58 5.90 -10.72
CA GLY A 404 -17.13 4.67 -11.37
C GLY A 404 -15.99 4.83 -12.38
N SER A 405 -15.55 6.04 -12.72
CA SER A 405 -14.57 6.26 -13.80
C SER A 405 -13.15 5.77 -13.48
N GLY A 406 -12.85 5.46 -12.21
CA GLY A 406 -11.63 4.82 -11.76
C GLY A 406 -11.64 3.29 -11.89
N SER A 407 -12.79 2.69 -12.20
CA SER A 407 -12.95 1.23 -12.26
C SER A 407 -12.04 0.59 -13.32
N VAL A 408 -11.42 -0.53 -12.95
CA VAL A 408 -10.50 -1.31 -13.79
C VAL A 408 -11.05 -2.72 -14.00
N THR A 409 -11.25 -3.12 -15.26
CA THR A 409 -11.84 -4.43 -15.63
C THR A 409 -10.83 -5.59 -15.61
N ALA A 410 -9.52 -5.30 -15.56
CA ALA A 410 -8.47 -6.31 -15.61
C ALA A 410 -7.61 -6.24 -14.35
N THR A 411 -7.71 -7.25 -13.50
CA THR A 411 -6.73 -7.52 -12.44
C THR A 411 -6.08 -8.86 -12.72
N SER A 412 -4.75 -8.93 -12.59
CA SER A 412 -4.03 -10.18 -12.72
C SER A 412 -4.49 -11.11 -11.59
N THR A 413 -5.23 -12.17 -11.93
CA THR A 413 -5.47 -13.25 -10.99
C THR A 413 -4.11 -13.80 -10.59
N SER A 414 -3.74 -13.65 -9.32
CA SER A 414 -2.62 -14.37 -8.74
C SER A 414 -2.84 -15.85 -9.06
N LYS A 415 -2.05 -16.39 -9.98
CA LYS A 415 -2.03 -17.83 -10.21
C LYS A 415 -1.68 -18.43 -8.87
N LYS A 416 -2.65 -19.12 -8.25
CA LYS A 416 -2.36 -20.03 -7.15
C LYS A 416 -1.18 -20.87 -7.61
N SER A 417 -0.06 -20.80 -6.90
CA SER A 417 0.95 -21.83 -6.95
C SER A 417 0.27 -23.10 -6.45
N ALA A 418 -0.42 -23.80 -7.35
CA ALA A 418 -0.77 -25.17 -7.13
C ALA A 418 0.55 -25.89 -6.88
N ALA A 419 0.67 -26.52 -5.72
CA ALA A 419 1.74 -27.46 -5.46
C ALA A 419 1.81 -28.38 -6.69
N VAL A 420 2.90 -28.26 -7.45
CA VAL A 420 3.21 -29.19 -8.53
C VAL A 420 3.50 -30.50 -7.83
N GLY A 421 2.46 -31.31 -7.62
CA GLY A 421 2.63 -32.74 -7.60
C GLY A 421 3.37 -33.07 -8.88
N ARG A 422 4.64 -33.47 -8.75
CA ARG A 422 5.45 -33.97 -9.87
C ARG A 422 4.71 -35.15 -10.48
N GLN A 423 3.89 -34.89 -11.49
CA GLN A 423 3.69 -35.85 -12.56
C GLN A 423 4.81 -35.58 -13.56
N SER A 424 5.79 -36.48 -13.56
CA SER A 424 6.81 -36.54 -14.61
C SER A 424 6.13 -36.46 -15.98
N PRO A 425 6.71 -35.74 -16.95
CA PRO A 425 6.16 -35.74 -18.29
C PRO A 425 6.08 -37.19 -18.77
N PHE A 426 4.90 -37.59 -19.23
CA PHE A 426 4.69 -38.90 -19.82
C PHE A 426 5.52 -38.95 -21.11
N ASP A 427 6.67 -39.61 -21.03
CA ASP A 427 7.50 -39.89 -22.19
C ASP A 427 6.73 -40.88 -23.07
N ALA A 428 6.28 -40.43 -24.25
CA ALA A 428 5.54 -41.25 -25.20
C ALA A 428 6.47 -42.16 -26.03
N THR A 429 7.79 -42.03 -25.87
CA THR A 429 8.80 -42.82 -26.58
C THR A 429 8.67 -44.34 -26.34
N PRO A 430 8.38 -44.85 -25.13
CA PRO A 430 8.19 -46.28 -24.89
C PRO A 430 6.93 -46.84 -25.59
N VAL A 431 5.87 -46.04 -25.72
CA VAL A 431 4.62 -46.44 -26.40
C VAL A 431 4.83 -46.51 -27.92
N LEU A 432 5.60 -45.56 -28.46
CA LEU A 432 5.96 -45.56 -29.89
C LEU A 432 6.86 -46.76 -30.24
N VAL A 433 7.84 -47.08 -29.40
CA VAL A 433 8.73 -48.24 -29.59
C VAL A 433 7.98 -49.56 -29.45
N ALA A 434 7.05 -49.68 -28.50
CA ALA A 434 6.20 -50.86 -28.35
C ALA A 434 5.25 -51.05 -29.54
N GLY A 435 4.67 -49.96 -30.08
CA GLY A 435 3.82 -50.02 -31.26
C GLY A 435 4.58 -50.47 -32.52
N VAL A 436 5.81 -50.01 -32.70
CA VAL A 436 6.68 -50.42 -33.82
C VAL A 436 7.12 -51.89 -33.68
N ALA A 437 7.44 -52.36 -32.48
CA ALA A 437 7.82 -53.76 -32.24
C ALA A 437 6.65 -54.75 -32.49
N ILE A 438 5.42 -54.36 -32.14
CA ILE A 438 4.22 -55.17 -32.41
C ILE A 438 3.95 -55.21 -33.93
N ALA A 439 4.08 -54.09 -34.64
CA ALA A 439 3.90 -54.04 -36.09
C ALA A 439 4.91 -54.94 -36.84
N PHE A 440 6.18 -54.98 -36.42
CA PHE A 440 7.18 -55.87 -37.01
C PHE A 440 6.98 -57.35 -36.63
N SER A 441 6.37 -57.64 -35.48
CA SER A 441 6.03 -59.02 -35.08
C SER A 441 4.87 -59.59 -35.92
N PHE A 442 3.90 -58.76 -36.30
CA PHE A 442 2.81 -59.18 -37.20
C PHE A 442 3.23 -59.26 -38.67
N LEU A 443 4.18 -58.43 -39.13
CA LEU A 443 4.75 -58.53 -40.48
C LEU A 443 5.68 -59.76 -40.64
N GLY A 444 6.39 -60.17 -39.58
CA GLY A 444 7.21 -61.39 -39.58
C GLY A 444 6.39 -62.69 -39.54
N ALA A 445 5.21 -62.69 -38.93
CA ALA A 445 4.32 -63.86 -38.85
C ALA A 445 3.50 -64.11 -40.13
N CYS A 446 3.46 -63.16 -41.06
CA CYS A 446 2.78 -63.30 -42.36
C CYS A 446 3.72 -63.69 -43.51
N LEU A 447 5.01 -63.95 -43.23
CA LEU A 447 6.05 -64.30 -44.21
C LEU A 447 6.74 -65.65 -43.91
N LEU A 448 6.11 -66.52 -43.12
CA LEU A 448 6.52 -67.92 -42.89
C LEU A 448 5.35 -68.87 -43.16
#